data_AF-A0A3D1UYX5-F1
#
_entry.id   AF-A0A3D1UYX5-F1
#
_cell.length_a   1.000
_cell.length_b   1.000
_cell.length_c   1.000
_cell.angle_alpha   90.00
_cell.angle_beta   90.00
_cell.angle_gamma   90.00
#
_symmetry.space_group_name_H-M   'P 1'
#
loop_
_entity.id
_entity.type
_entity.pdbx_description
1 polymer ?
#
loop_
_entity_poly.entity_id
_entity_poly.type
_entity_poly.pdbx_seq_one_letter_code
_entity_poly.pdbx_strand_id
1 'polypeptide(L)'
;AHQWVILEEQFGLAREGAKLFGVMKINRSSSLEWCRCIGLRNSHDKSFSVGLTAGITVICCSNMAFGGSMVLKRRHTSRIELCDLVNRAVDELENEFLILENVCEDLKVAYLDNDDEVRSRIVRAAELGAINSSDIVPVYKEFKNPSHEEFAEPTRWSLLNAFTETVRKYTPQRVDVSYAALNRCFGLDGKISLLWEK
;
A
#
# COMPACT_ATOMS: atom_id res chain seq x y z
N ALA A 1 3.84 25.26 6.61
CA ALA A 1 4.73 24.07 6.62
C ALA A 1 4.08 23.02 7.50
N HIS A 2 3.84 21.82 6.97
CA HIS A 2 2.97 20.79 7.58
C HIS A 2 3.44 20.18 8.91
N GLN A 3 4.58 20.63 9.47
CA GLN A 3 5.18 20.13 10.73
C GLN A 3 5.35 18.59 10.80
N TRP A 4 5.51 17.94 9.66
CA TRP A 4 5.79 16.50 9.61
C TRP A 4 7.20 16.22 10.11
N VAL A 5 7.32 15.26 11.01
CA VAL A 5 8.58 14.73 11.53
C VAL A 5 8.65 13.26 11.14
N ILE A 6 9.77 12.85 10.56
CA ILE A 6 10.04 11.44 10.26
C ILE A 6 10.35 10.74 11.58
N LEU A 7 9.58 9.71 11.90
CA LEU A 7 9.77 8.90 13.11
C LEU A 7 10.67 7.69 12.84
N GLU A 8 10.49 7.06 11.67
CA GLU A 8 11.23 5.88 11.24
C GLU A 8 11.38 5.93 9.73
N GLU A 9 12.51 5.46 9.22
CA GLU A 9 12.77 5.33 7.80
C GLU A 9 13.44 3.99 7.49
N GLN A 10 13.01 3.38 6.39
CA GLN A 10 13.58 2.14 5.88
C GLN A 10 13.79 2.28 4.39
N PHE A 11 14.96 1.88 3.90
CA PHE A 11 15.31 1.94 2.48
C PHE A 11 15.80 0.59 1.99
N GLY A 12 15.39 0.25 0.77
CA GLY A 12 15.78 -0.95 0.07
C GLY A 12 16.35 -0.61 -1.29
N LEU A 13 17.53 -1.14 -1.59
CA LEU A 13 18.14 -1.08 -2.90
C LEU A 13 17.92 -2.41 -3.63
N ALA A 14 17.75 -2.36 -4.94
CA ALA A 14 17.74 -3.58 -5.74
C ALA A 14 18.20 -3.32 -7.17
N ARG A 15 18.42 -4.42 -7.91
CA ARG A 15 19.10 -4.42 -9.22
C ARG A 15 20.47 -3.72 -9.12
N GLU A 16 21.32 -4.24 -8.23
CA GLU A 16 22.68 -3.74 -7.97
C GLU A 16 22.74 -2.24 -7.61
N GLY A 17 21.74 -1.76 -6.87
CA GLY A 17 21.66 -0.36 -6.44
C GLY A 17 21.06 0.60 -7.46
N ALA A 18 20.67 0.13 -8.64
CA ALA A 18 20.05 0.99 -9.67
C ALA A 18 18.62 1.44 -9.32
N LYS A 19 17.95 0.73 -8.40
CA LYS A 19 16.58 0.99 -7.97
C LYS A 19 16.53 1.19 -6.46
N LEU A 20 15.95 2.31 -6.04
CA LEU A 20 15.70 2.65 -4.64
C LEU A 20 14.20 2.56 -4.36
N PHE A 21 13.88 1.93 -3.23
CA PHE A 21 12.58 1.97 -2.59
C PHE A 21 12.78 2.42 -1.15
N GLY A 22 11.83 3.12 -0.58
CA GLY A 22 11.89 3.50 0.81
C GLY A 22 10.53 3.82 1.38
N VAL A 23 10.45 3.78 2.70
CA VAL A 23 9.25 4.10 3.45
C VAL A 23 9.65 4.92 4.65
N MET A 24 8.92 6.01 4.88
CA MET A 24 9.14 6.90 6.01
C MET A 24 7.85 7.01 6.81
N LYS A 25 7.86 6.63 8.10
CA LYS A 25 6.73 6.86 9.01
C LYS A 25 6.79 8.30 9.51
N ILE A 26 5.65 8.98 9.56
CA ILE A 26 5.56 10.37 10.00
C ILE A 26 4.78 10.50 11.32
N ASN A 27 5.10 11.53 12.10
CA ASN A 27 4.49 11.81 13.40
C ASN A 27 3.00 12.18 13.38
N ARG A 28 2.41 12.27 12.19
CA ARG A 28 1.02 12.63 12.01
C ARG A 28 0.22 11.35 11.80
N SER A 29 -0.42 10.86 12.86
CA SER A 29 -1.48 9.87 12.71
C SER A 29 -2.82 10.44 13.15
N SER A 30 -3.86 10.09 12.41
CA SER A 30 -5.26 10.39 12.74
C SER A 30 -5.87 9.35 13.69
N SER A 31 -5.21 8.21 13.89
CA SER A 31 -5.74 7.06 14.62
C SER A 31 -4.68 6.46 15.56
N LEU A 32 -5.16 5.79 16.60
CA LEU A 32 -4.35 4.96 17.50
C LEU A 32 -4.03 3.58 16.89
N GLU A 33 -4.65 3.21 15.77
CA GLU A 33 -4.53 1.87 15.17
C GLU A 33 -3.50 1.81 14.05
N TRP A 34 -3.18 2.94 13.42
CA TRP A 34 -2.20 3.04 12.35
C TRP A 34 -1.34 4.29 12.48
N CYS A 35 -0.27 4.33 11.71
CA CYS A 35 0.54 5.52 11.48
C CYS A 35 0.58 5.85 9.99
N ARG A 36 0.55 7.14 9.63
CA ARG A 36 0.81 7.55 8.24
C ARG A 36 2.26 7.27 7.85
N CYS A 37 2.46 6.80 6.64
CA CYS A 37 3.78 6.60 6.05
C CYS A 37 3.83 7.10 4.61
N ILE A 38 5.01 7.50 4.17
CA ILE A 38 5.29 7.98 2.82
C ILE A 38 6.14 6.92 2.14
N GLY A 39 5.63 6.33 1.06
CA GLY A 39 6.38 5.45 0.20
C GLY A 39 7.13 6.26 -0.85
N LEU A 40 8.40 5.93 -1.09
CA LEU A 40 9.22 6.53 -2.14
C LEU A 40 9.83 5.47 -3.05
N ARG A 41 9.98 5.82 -4.32
CA ARG A 41 10.75 5.00 -5.27
C ARG A 41 11.53 5.88 -6.25
N ASN A 42 12.70 5.42 -6.65
CA ASN A 42 13.55 6.08 -7.64
C ASN A 42 14.33 5.05 -8.47
N SER A 43 14.68 5.37 -9.72
CA SER A 43 15.55 4.54 -10.54
C SER A 43 16.64 5.36 -11.24
N HIS A 44 17.89 5.00 -11.01
CA HIS A 44 19.03 5.58 -11.70
C HIS A 44 19.16 5.07 -13.14
N ASP A 45 18.72 3.82 -13.39
CA ASP A 45 18.65 3.22 -14.73
C ASP A 45 17.46 3.75 -15.57
N LYS A 46 16.67 4.70 -15.02
CA LYS A 46 15.48 5.30 -15.62
C LYS A 46 14.40 4.28 -16.02
N SER A 47 14.42 3.08 -15.43
CA SER A 47 13.42 2.05 -15.69
C SER A 47 12.04 2.43 -15.13
N PHE A 48 11.96 3.38 -14.20
CA PHE A 48 10.72 4.02 -13.76
C PHE A 48 10.94 5.46 -13.28
N SER A 49 9.85 6.24 -13.23
CA SER A 49 9.87 7.62 -12.72
C SER A 49 10.04 7.66 -11.21
N VAL A 50 10.62 8.75 -10.70
CA VAL A 50 10.58 9.04 -9.25
C VAL A 50 9.12 9.10 -8.78
N GLY A 51 8.89 8.54 -7.60
CA GLY A 51 7.59 8.26 -7.03
C GLY A 51 7.48 8.62 -5.56
N LEU A 52 6.37 9.24 -5.17
CA LEU A 52 5.92 9.39 -3.79
C LEU A 52 4.46 8.95 -3.69
N THR A 53 4.12 8.20 -2.65
CA THR A 53 2.77 7.69 -2.39
C THR A 53 2.42 7.80 -0.92
N ALA A 54 1.14 8.01 -0.63
CA ALA A 54 0.61 7.88 0.72
C ALA A 54 0.51 6.40 1.12
N GLY A 55 0.61 6.13 2.40
CA GLY A 55 0.44 4.81 2.96
C GLY A 55 0.10 4.89 4.44
N ILE A 56 -0.37 3.79 4.98
CA ILE A 56 -0.54 3.60 6.41
C ILE A 56 0.17 2.31 6.81
N THR A 57 0.66 2.27 8.04
CA THR A 57 1.20 1.06 8.66
C THR A 57 0.37 0.78 9.88
N VAL A 58 -0.11 -0.45 10.02
CA VAL A 58 -0.89 -0.85 11.19
C VAL A 58 0.07 -0.98 12.37
N ILE A 59 -0.32 -0.56 13.58
CA ILE A 59 0.62 -0.58 14.71
C ILE A 59 0.91 -2.02 15.18
N CYS A 60 -0.08 -2.90 15.17
CA CYS A 60 0.09 -4.30 15.54
C CYS A 60 0.89 -5.10 14.50
N CYS A 61 0.93 -4.63 13.26
CA CYS A 61 1.53 -5.35 12.15
C CYS A 61 2.55 -4.44 11.46
N SER A 62 3.81 -4.84 11.47
CA SER A 62 4.85 -4.11 10.70
C SER A 62 4.70 -4.28 9.16
N ASN A 63 3.50 -4.66 8.70
CA ASN A 63 3.07 -4.59 7.32
C ASN A 63 2.70 -3.12 6.97
N MET A 64 2.93 -2.75 5.72
CA MET A 64 2.77 -1.36 5.26
C MET A 64 1.69 -1.35 4.18
N ALA A 65 0.48 -0.93 4.50
CA ALA A 65 -0.58 -0.76 3.52
C ALA A 65 -0.37 0.56 2.75
N PHE A 66 0.13 0.48 1.53
CA PHE A 66 0.11 1.65 0.65
C PHE A 66 -1.29 1.84 0.08
N GLY A 67 -1.64 3.10 -0.16
CA GLY A 67 -2.91 3.50 -0.73
C GLY A 67 -2.74 4.81 -1.47
N GLY A 68 -3.81 5.31 -2.07
CA GLY A 68 -3.71 6.52 -2.86
C GLY A 68 -3.11 6.34 -4.24
N SER A 69 -3.18 7.41 -5.01
CA SER A 69 -2.47 7.53 -6.28
C SER A 69 -1.03 7.95 -6.01
N MET A 70 -0.09 7.49 -6.85
CA MET A 70 1.28 8.02 -6.80
C MET A 70 1.24 9.49 -7.17
N VAL A 71 1.42 10.32 -6.14
CA VAL A 71 1.34 11.78 -6.15
C VAL A 71 2.44 12.37 -7.02
N LEU A 72 3.66 11.83 -6.87
CA LEU A 72 4.77 12.27 -7.67
C LEU A 72 5.07 11.28 -8.80
N LYS A 73 5.00 11.71 -10.06
CA LYS A 73 5.42 10.91 -11.22
C LYS A 73 6.22 11.76 -12.19
N ARG A 74 7.53 11.87 -11.97
CA ARG A 74 8.42 12.65 -12.84
C ARG A 74 9.49 11.79 -13.49
N ARG A 75 9.56 11.86 -14.82
CA ARG A 75 10.64 11.21 -15.60
C ARG A 75 11.98 11.87 -15.29
N HIS A 76 13.05 11.08 -15.30
CA HIS A 76 14.42 11.55 -15.10
C HIS A 76 14.91 12.36 -16.31
N THR A 77 14.66 13.68 -16.27
CA THR A 77 15.17 14.67 -17.24
C THR A 77 16.29 15.51 -16.62
N SER A 78 17.10 16.16 -17.44
CA SER A 78 18.02 17.21 -16.96
C SER A 78 17.22 18.40 -16.39
N ARG A 79 17.79 19.12 -15.43
CA ARG A 79 17.20 20.31 -14.77
C ARG A 79 15.85 20.04 -14.07
N ILE A 80 15.80 19.01 -13.22
CA ILE A 80 14.65 18.80 -12.33
C ILE A 80 14.79 19.71 -11.12
N GLU A 81 13.84 20.63 -10.95
CA GLU A 81 13.65 21.40 -9.71
C GLU A 81 13.00 20.49 -8.66
N LEU A 82 13.83 19.74 -7.94
CA LEU A 82 13.37 18.70 -7.02
C LEU A 82 12.61 19.28 -5.82
N CYS A 83 13.06 20.42 -5.29
CA CYS A 83 12.46 21.05 -4.10
C CYS A 83 10.99 21.43 -4.32
N ASP A 84 10.67 22.15 -5.40
CA ASP A 84 9.30 22.57 -5.71
C ASP A 84 8.38 21.38 -5.99
N LEU A 85 8.96 20.32 -6.54
CA LEU A 85 8.27 19.11 -6.90
C LEU A 85 7.97 18.24 -5.66
N VAL A 86 8.88 18.19 -4.69
CA VAL A 86 8.64 17.57 -3.39
C VAL A 86 7.62 18.39 -2.59
N ASN A 87 7.71 19.72 -2.58
CA ASN A 87 6.74 20.57 -1.86
C ASN A 87 5.31 20.33 -2.34
N ARG A 88 5.08 20.34 -3.65
CA ARG A 88 3.76 20.03 -4.22
C ARG A 88 3.29 18.62 -3.90
N ALA A 89 4.21 17.64 -3.98
CA ALA A 89 3.86 16.27 -3.64
C ALA A 89 3.49 16.11 -2.15
N VAL A 90 4.17 16.82 -1.25
CA VAL A 90 3.82 16.84 0.17
C VAL A 90 2.44 17.46 0.40
N ASP A 91 2.10 18.54 -0.32
CA ASP A 91 0.76 19.14 -0.23
C ASP A 91 -0.34 18.17 -0.70
N GLU A 92 -0.11 17.45 -1.80
CA GLU A 92 -1.06 16.48 -2.35
C GLU A 92 -1.18 15.21 -1.48
N LEU A 93 -0.10 14.78 -0.82
CA LEU A 93 -0.10 13.61 0.07
C LEU A 93 -1.11 13.74 1.21
N GLU A 94 -1.38 14.95 1.70
CA GLU A 94 -2.37 15.15 2.77
C GLU A 94 -3.78 14.69 2.36
N ASN A 95 -4.18 15.01 1.13
CA ASN A 95 -5.48 14.58 0.60
C ASN A 95 -5.51 13.06 0.37
N GLU A 96 -4.42 12.49 -0.14
CA GLU A 96 -4.31 11.05 -0.35
C GLU A 96 -4.35 10.26 0.97
N PHE A 97 -3.76 10.80 2.06
CA PHE A 97 -3.91 10.19 3.38
C PHE A 97 -5.37 10.17 3.84
N LEU A 98 -6.10 11.29 3.70
CA LEU A 98 -7.51 11.35 4.10
C LEU A 98 -8.38 10.37 3.31
N ILE A 99 -8.15 10.27 1.99
CA ILE A 99 -8.84 9.29 1.14
C ILE A 99 -8.55 7.86 1.63
N LEU A 100 -7.26 7.55 1.85
CA LEU A 100 -6.84 6.23 2.29
C LEU A 100 -7.45 5.85 3.63
N GLU A 101 -7.38 6.75 4.61
CA GLU A 101 -7.93 6.54 5.96
C GLU A 101 -9.44 6.28 5.91
N ASN A 102 -10.20 7.06 5.14
CA ASN A 102 -11.64 6.85 4.99
C ASN A 102 -11.96 5.48 4.36
N VAL A 103 -11.25 5.11 3.29
CA VAL A 103 -11.44 3.79 2.67
C VAL A 103 -11.10 2.67 3.65
N CYS A 104 -10.03 2.81 4.43
CA CYS A 104 -9.65 1.81 5.42
C CYS A 104 -10.70 1.64 6.53
N GLU A 105 -11.31 2.73 7.00
CA GLU A 105 -12.44 2.66 7.94
C GLU A 105 -13.64 1.94 7.32
N ASP A 106 -13.99 2.23 6.06
CA ASP A 106 -15.07 1.54 5.36
C ASP A 106 -14.80 0.03 5.21
N LEU A 107 -13.54 -0.37 4.97
CA LEU A 107 -13.15 -1.77 4.86
C LEU A 107 -13.28 -2.53 6.19
N LYS A 108 -13.13 -1.87 7.35
CA LYS A 108 -13.25 -2.50 8.67
C LYS A 108 -14.70 -2.89 8.98
N VAL A 109 -15.66 -2.10 8.53
CA VAL A 109 -17.10 -2.35 8.80
C VAL A 109 -17.76 -3.19 7.70
N ALA A 110 -17.07 -3.43 6.59
CA ALA A 110 -17.55 -4.26 5.49
C ALA A 110 -17.21 -5.74 5.71
N TYR A 111 -18.18 -6.51 6.18
CA TYR A 111 -18.07 -7.96 6.38
C TYR A 111 -18.13 -8.73 5.05
N LEU A 112 -17.46 -9.88 5.02
CA LEU A 112 -17.53 -10.86 3.94
C LEU A 112 -18.49 -11.99 4.35
N ASP A 113 -19.42 -12.33 3.46
CA ASP A 113 -20.58 -13.15 3.84
C ASP A 113 -20.22 -14.62 4.04
N ASN A 114 -19.28 -15.15 3.26
CA ASN A 114 -18.89 -16.56 3.29
C ASN A 114 -17.50 -16.82 2.69
N ASP A 115 -16.96 -18.01 2.98
CA ASP A 115 -15.64 -18.44 2.51
C ASP A 115 -15.51 -18.50 0.98
N ASP A 116 -16.60 -18.75 0.25
CA ASP A 116 -16.56 -18.82 -1.23
C ASP A 116 -16.44 -17.43 -1.85
N GLU A 117 -17.09 -16.42 -1.27
CA GLU A 117 -16.86 -15.03 -1.62
C GLU A 117 -15.37 -14.69 -1.41
N VAL A 118 -14.82 -14.99 -0.22
CA VAL A 118 -13.41 -14.72 0.08
C VAL A 118 -12.49 -15.35 -0.96
N ARG A 119 -12.67 -16.64 -1.27
CA ARG A 119 -11.86 -17.35 -2.27
C ARG A 119 -11.99 -16.72 -3.66
N SER A 120 -13.21 -16.39 -4.07
CA SER A 120 -13.46 -15.74 -5.36
C SER A 120 -12.70 -14.41 -5.49
N ARG A 121 -12.73 -13.58 -4.43
CA ARG A 121 -12.00 -12.31 -4.39
C ARG A 121 -10.48 -12.51 -4.41
N ILE A 122 -9.96 -13.54 -3.73
CA ILE A 122 -8.52 -13.84 -3.77
C ILE A 122 -8.08 -14.29 -5.16
N VAL A 123 -8.85 -15.16 -5.82
CA VAL A 123 -8.58 -15.59 -7.20
C VAL A 123 -8.60 -14.37 -8.12
N ARG A 124 -9.61 -13.49 -7.99
CA ARG A 124 -9.70 -12.27 -8.79
C ARG A 124 -8.50 -11.34 -8.57
N ALA A 125 -8.03 -11.19 -7.34
CA ALA A 125 -6.82 -10.40 -7.05
C ALA A 125 -5.57 -10.98 -7.75
N ALA A 126 -5.46 -12.31 -7.81
CA ALA A 126 -4.38 -12.98 -8.54
C ALA A 126 -4.48 -12.77 -10.06
N GLU A 127 -5.69 -12.83 -10.64
CA GLU A 127 -5.92 -12.49 -12.05
C GLU A 127 -5.50 -11.05 -12.39
N LEU A 128 -5.75 -10.12 -11.47
CA LEU A 128 -5.35 -8.71 -11.58
C LEU A 128 -3.85 -8.50 -11.32
N GLY A 129 -3.10 -9.55 -11.01
CA GLY A 129 -1.66 -9.51 -10.77
C GLY A 129 -1.25 -8.95 -9.40
N ALA A 130 -2.19 -8.77 -8.47
CA ALA A 130 -1.91 -8.27 -7.12
C ALA A 130 -1.06 -9.24 -6.30
N ILE A 131 -1.23 -10.55 -6.54
CA ILE A 131 -0.41 -11.61 -5.96
C ILE A 131 -0.05 -12.64 -7.03
N ASN A 132 0.92 -13.50 -6.74
CA ASN A 132 1.19 -14.67 -7.58
C ASN A 132 0.11 -15.73 -7.35
N SER A 133 -0.18 -16.56 -8.37
CA SER A 133 -1.19 -17.63 -8.24
C SER A 133 -0.85 -18.66 -7.15
N SER A 134 0.44 -18.89 -6.89
CA SER A 134 0.91 -19.75 -5.78
C SER A 134 0.52 -19.22 -4.40
N ASP A 135 0.17 -17.93 -4.30
CA ASP A 135 -0.12 -17.25 -3.04
C ASP A 135 -1.63 -17.15 -2.74
N ILE A 136 -2.50 -17.65 -3.63
CA ILE A 136 -3.95 -17.72 -3.39
C ILE A 136 -4.25 -18.50 -2.10
N VAL A 137 -3.67 -19.69 -1.95
CA VAL A 137 -3.88 -20.53 -0.76
C VAL A 137 -3.22 -19.92 0.49
N PRO A 138 -1.96 -19.44 0.44
CA PRO A 138 -1.36 -18.67 1.54
C PRO A 138 -2.22 -17.49 2.03
N VAL A 139 -2.71 -16.62 1.15
CA VAL A 139 -3.57 -15.49 1.53
C VAL A 139 -4.85 -15.99 2.21
N TYR A 140 -5.48 -17.02 1.65
CA TYR A 140 -6.68 -17.58 2.25
C TYR A 140 -6.43 -18.15 3.65
N LYS A 141 -5.28 -18.83 3.85
CA LYS A 141 -4.90 -19.36 5.17
C LYS A 141 -4.65 -18.25 6.19
N GLU A 142 -3.96 -17.19 5.78
CA GLU A 142 -3.71 -16.01 6.61
C GLU A 142 -5.03 -15.32 6.98
N PHE A 143 -5.96 -15.19 6.04
CA PHE A 143 -7.30 -14.65 6.35
C PHE A 143 -8.08 -15.50 7.35
N LYS A 144 -7.99 -16.83 7.26
CA LYS A 144 -8.70 -17.74 8.18
C LYS A 144 -8.05 -17.85 9.56
N ASN A 145 -6.72 -17.71 9.62
CA ASN A 145 -5.93 -17.80 10.85
C ASN A 145 -4.92 -16.65 10.84
N PRO A 146 -5.37 -15.41 11.10
CA PRO A 146 -4.51 -14.25 11.02
C PRO A 146 -3.41 -14.31 12.07
N SER A 147 -2.24 -13.80 11.71
CA SER A 147 -1.10 -13.69 12.62
C SER A 147 -1.35 -12.71 13.77
N HIS A 148 -2.39 -11.87 13.64
CA HIS A 148 -2.75 -10.80 14.57
C HIS A 148 -4.24 -10.87 14.92
N GLU A 149 -4.57 -10.80 16.22
CA GLU A 149 -5.95 -10.93 16.72
C GLU A 149 -6.85 -9.80 16.21
N GLU A 150 -6.28 -8.62 15.95
CA GLU A 150 -6.98 -7.46 15.39
C GLU A 150 -7.59 -7.72 14.00
N PHE A 151 -7.19 -8.80 13.33
CA PHE A 151 -7.72 -9.22 12.03
C PHE A 151 -8.60 -10.48 12.09
N ALA A 152 -8.99 -10.93 13.28
CA ALA A 152 -9.82 -12.12 13.46
C ALA A 152 -11.21 -11.98 12.83
N GLU A 153 -11.75 -10.77 12.78
CA GLU A 153 -13.06 -10.49 12.18
C GLU A 153 -13.01 -10.63 10.64
N PRO A 154 -13.98 -11.31 9.99
CA PRO A 154 -13.95 -11.60 8.57
C PRO A 154 -14.41 -10.39 7.73
N THR A 155 -13.65 -9.32 7.78
CA THR A 155 -13.91 -8.04 7.12
C THR A 155 -13.05 -7.89 5.86
N ARG A 156 -13.39 -6.92 5.00
CA ARG A 156 -12.53 -6.58 3.86
C ARG A 156 -11.17 -6.05 4.32
N TRP A 157 -11.11 -5.44 5.50
CA TRP A 157 -9.87 -5.01 6.14
C TRP A 157 -8.96 -6.17 6.52
N SER A 158 -9.49 -7.23 7.16
CA SER A 158 -8.68 -8.41 7.47
C SER A 158 -8.22 -9.12 6.20
N LEU A 159 -9.03 -9.13 5.14
CA LEU A 159 -8.62 -9.64 3.84
C LEU A 159 -7.46 -8.83 3.23
N LEU A 160 -7.53 -7.50 3.25
CA LEU A 160 -6.43 -6.64 2.81
C LEU A 160 -5.14 -6.96 3.58
N ASN A 161 -5.24 -7.14 4.89
CA ASN A 161 -4.09 -7.46 5.73
C ASN A 161 -3.50 -8.86 5.44
N ALA A 162 -4.35 -9.84 5.13
CA ALA A 162 -3.88 -11.15 4.68
C ALA A 162 -3.06 -11.06 3.37
N PHE A 163 -3.46 -10.17 2.44
CA PHE A 163 -2.68 -9.88 1.24
C PHE A 163 -1.34 -9.21 1.57
N THR A 164 -1.35 -8.13 2.35
CA THR A 164 -0.13 -7.36 2.65
C THR A 164 0.90 -8.18 3.42
N GLU A 165 0.46 -9.06 4.33
CA GLU A 165 1.34 -9.98 5.05
C GLU A 165 1.98 -10.99 4.08
N THR A 166 1.18 -11.58 3.18
CA THR A 166 1.69 -12.53 2.19
C THR A 166 2.67 -11.89 1.21
N VAL A 167 2.43 -10.63 0.81
CA VAL A 167 3.27 -9.86 -0.13
C VAL A 167 4.63 -9.49 0.47
N ARG A 168 4.76 -9.46 1.81
CA ARG A 168 5.99 -9.04 2.50
C ARG A 168 7.22 -9.87 2.13
N LYS A 169 7.02 -11.13 1.75
CA LYS A 169 8.11 -12.05 1.32
C LYS A 169 8.65 -11.75 -0.07
N TYR A 170 8.01 -10.88 -0.85
CA TYR A 170 8.41 -10.56 -2.21
C TYR A 170 9.62 -9.63 -2.25
N THR A 171 10.29 -9.57 -3.40
CA THR A 171 11.34 -8.58 -3.65
C THR A 171 10.73 -7.17 -3.68
N PRO A 172 11.49 -6.11 -3.32
CA PRO A 172 10.98 -4.73 -3.31
C PRO A 172 10.28 -4.30 -4.60
N GLN A 173 10.78 -4.75 -5.76
CA GLN A 173 10.12 -4.49 -7.05
C GLN A 173 8.75 -5.15 -7.16
N ARG A 174 8.65 -6.41 -6.73
CA ARG A 174 7.39 -7.14 -6.82
C ARG A 174 6.41 -6.62 -5.76
N VAL A 175 6.90 -6.21 -4.59
CA VAL A 175 6.12 -5.48 -3.58
C VAL A 175 5.50 -4.23 -4.19
N ASP A 176 6.28 -3.33 -4.81
CA ASP A 176 5.76 -2.11 -5.45
C ASP A 176 4.64 -2.39 -6.47
N VAL A 177 4.81 -3.40 -7.33
CA VAL A 177 3.77 -3.82 -8.29
C VAL A 177 2.54 -4.37 -7.58
N SER A 178 2.73 -5.18 -6.54
CA SER A 178 1.64 -5.82 -5.79
C SER A 178 0.81 -4.76 -5.05
N TYR A 179 1.45 -3.81 -4.38
CA TYR A 179 0.78 -2.70 -3.71
C TYR A 179 0.02 -1.81 -4.69
N ALA A 180 0.61 -1.48 -5.86
CA ALA A 180 -0.10 -0.72 -6.88
C ALA A 180 -1.38 -1.44 -7.38
N ALA A 181 -1.33 -2.77 -7.52
CA ALA A 181 -2.49 -3.57 -7.89
C ALA A 181 -3.49 -3.69 -6.74
N LEU A 182 -3.04 -3.86 -5.49
CA LEU A 182 -3.89 -3.87 -4.29
C LEU A 182 -4.64 -2.54 -4.11
N ASN A 183 -4.00 -1.40 -4.39
CA ASN A 183 -4.68 -0.10 -4.36
C ASN A 183 -5.91 -0.09 -5.26
N ARG A 184 -5.77 -0.59 -6.49
CA ARG A 184 -6.89 -0.70 -7.44
C ARG A 184 -7.90 -1.76 -7.03
N CYS A 185 -7.44 -2.89 -6.51
CA CYS A 185 -8.28 -3.97 -6.04
C CYS A 185 -9.19 -3.52 -4.90
N PHE A 186 -8.69 -2.79 -3.91
CA PHE A 186 -9.45 -2.38 -2.73
C PHE A 186 -10.03 -0.95 -2.82
N GLY A 187 -9.71 -0.20 -3.87
CA GLY A 187 -10.16 1.19 -4.02
C GLY A 187 -9.44 2.16 -3.07
N LEU A 188 -8.23 1.81 -2.62
CA LEU A 188 -7.43 2.61 -1.68
C LEU A 188 -7.03 3.97 -2.25
N ASP A 189 -7.18 4.16 -3.57
CA ASP A 189 -6.95 5.42 -4.28
C ASP A 189 -8.22 6.27 -4.44
N GLY A 190 -9.30 5.95 -3.70
CA GLY A 190 -10.57 6.67 -3.73
C GLY A 190 -11.41 6.42 -4.99
N LYS A 191 -10.98 5.53 -5.88
CA LYS A 191 -11.75 5.12 -7.05
C LYS A 191 -12.48 3.82 -6.76
N ILE A 192 -13.40 3.47 -7.66
CA ILE A 192 -14.15 2.21 -7.58
C ILE A 192 -13.16 1.03 -7.56
N SER A 193 -13.40 0.13 -6.61
CA SER A 193 -12.64 -1.08 -6.35
C SER A 193 -12.89 -2.12 -7.44
N LEU A 194 -11.81 -2.69 -7.96
CA LEU A 194 -11.88 -3.78 -8.94
C LEU A 194 -12.26 -5.14 -8.34
N LEU A 195 -12.15 -5.31 -7.03
CA LEU A 195 -12.51 -6.56 -6.36
C LEU A 195 -14.00 -6.67 -6.09
N TRP A 196 -14.68 -5.56 -5.82
CA TRP A 196 -16.07 -5.58 -5.32
C TRP A 196 -17.11 -5.35 -6.42
N GLU A 197 -16.70 -4.99 -7.64
CA GLU A 197 -17.57 -4.94 -8.81
C GLU A 197 -18.15 -6.34 -9.10
N LYS A 198 -19.43 -6.36 -9.49
CA LYS A 198 -20.16 -7.58 -9.93
C LYS A 198 -19.96 -7.81 -11.42
#